data_AF-A0A563VQX2-F1
#
_entry.id   AF-A0A563VQX2-F1
#
_cell.length_a   1.000
_cell.length_b   1.000
_cell.length_c   1.000
_cell.angle_alpha   90.00
_cell.angle_beta   90.00
_cell.angle_gamma   90.00
#
_symmetry.space_group_name_H-M   'P 1'
#
loop_
_entity.id
_entity.type
_entity.pdbx_description
1 polymer ?
#
loop_
_entity_poly.entity_id
_entity_poly.type
_entity_poly.pdbx_seq_one_letter_code
_entity_poly.pdbx_strand_id
1 'polypeptide(L)' 'MWWVFWSLTLESIHQVLWLIGDRGAPMGWRHMNGDGGHTFSLINEKTIRSTI' A
#
# COMPACT_ATOMS: atom_id res chain seq x y z
N MET A 1 7.81 -15.11 -15.64
CA MET A 1 7.11 -15.62 -14.44
C MET A 1 7.31 -14.63 -13.30
N TRP A 2 6.29 -14.41 -12.47
CA TRP A 2 6.24 -13.43 -11.36
C TRP A 2 7.48 -13.42 -10.46
N TRP A 3 8.00 -14.60 -10.09
CA TRP A 3 9.20 -14.73 -9.27
C TRP A 3 10.47 -14.12 -9.89
N VAL A 4 10.60 -14.16 -11.23
CA VAL A 4 11.75 -13.54 -11.91
C VAL A 4 11.74 -12.02 -11.74
N PHE A 5 10.56 -11.40 -11.72
CA PHE A 5 10.43 -9.96 -11.50
C PHE A 5 10.69 -9.60 -10.03
N TRP A 6 10.03 -10.26 -9.08
CA TRP A 6 10.21 -9.95 -7.65
C TRP A 6 11.64 -10.17 -7.15
N SER A 7 12.37 -11.14 -7.70
CA SER A 7 13.79 -11.34 -7.36
C SER A 7 14.73 -10.28 -7.94
N LEU A 8 14.34 -9.57 -9.01
CA LEU A 8 15.16 -8.52 -9.64
C LEU A 8 14.75 -7.10 -9.22
N THR A 9 13.54 -6.93 -8.70
CA THR A 9 12.94 -5.62 -8.36
C THR A 9 12.73 -5.54 -6.85
N LEU A 10 13.80 -5.20 -6.13
CA LEU A 10 13.79 -5.16 -4.67
C LEU A 10 12.79 -4.14 -4.10
N GLU A 11 12.43 -3.07 -4.82
CA GLU A 11 11.39 -2.13 -4.36
C GLU A 11 10.01 -2.78 -4.18
N SER A 12 9.77 -3.92 -4.84
CA SER A 12 8.50 -4.65 -4.72
C SER A 12 8.39 -5.46 -3.43
N ILE A 13 9.50 -5.74 -2.73
CA ILE A 13 9.54 -6.67 -1.59
C ILE A 13 8.59 -6.25 -0.48
N HIS A 14 8.48 -4.95 -0.19
CA HIS A 14 7.57 -4.47 0.85
C HIS A 14 6.13 -4.93 0.60
N GLN A 15 5.64 -4.79 -0.64
CA GLN A 15 4.29 -5.22 -1.01
C GLN A 15 4.17 -6.73 -1.10
N VAL A 16 5.20 -7.43 -1.57
CA VAL A 16 5.21 -8.90 -1.65
C VAL A 16 5.12 -9.54 -0.26
N LEU A 17 5.78 -8.97 0.76
CA LEU A 17 5.69 -9.46 2.13
C LEU A 17 4.26 -9.35 2.69
N TRP A 18 3.56 -8.24 2.43
CA TRP A 18 2.15 -8.09 2.80
C TRP A 18 1.25 -9.06 2.05
N LEU A 19 1.50 -9.27 0.75
CA LEU A 19 0.72 -10.15 -0.11
C LEU A 19 0.83 -11.63 0.28
N ILE A 20 2.01 -12.09 0.70
CA ILE A 20 2.22 -13.50 1.06
C ILE A 20 1.88 -13.78 2.53
N GLY A 21 1.74 -12.74 3.37
CA GLY A 21 1.27 -12.87 4.75
C GLY A 21 -0.25 -13.01 4.88
N ASP A 22 -0.76 -13.04 6.11
CA ASP A 22 -2.19 -13.24 6.43
C ASP A 22 -3.13 -12.20 5.79
N ARG A 23 -2.61 -11.02 5.44
CA ARG A 23 -3.37 -9.96 4.76
C ARG A 23 -3.61 -10.23 3.27
N GLY A 24 -2.90 -11.18 2.66
CA GLY A 24 -3.10 -11.56 1.26
C GLY A 24 -4.39 -12.31 0.96
N ALA A 25 -4.96 -12.99 1.97
CA ALA A 25 -6.22 -13.74 1.87
C ALA A 25 -7.14 -13.39 3.06
N PRO A 26 -7.72 -12.18 3.09
CA PRO A 26 -8.50 -11.71 4.22
C PRO A 26 -9.82 -12.49 4.38
N MET A 27 -10.34 -12.54 5.60
CA MET A 27 -11.64 -13.13 5.92
C MET A 27 -12.80 -12.24 5.47
N GLY A 28 -12.90 -12.00 4.16
CA GLY A 28 -13.85 -11.07 3.56
C GLY A 28 -13.49 -9.59 3.81
N TRP A 29 -14.28 -8.70 3.21
CA TRP A 29 -13.91 -7.28 3.09
C TRP A 29 -14.04 -6.50 4.41
N ARG A 30 -14.92 -6.94 5.31
CA ARG A 30 -15.15 -6.28 6.60
C ARG A 30 -13.98 -6.40 7.58
N HIS A 31 -13.09 -7.37 7.35
CA HIS A 31 -11.93 -7.63 8.20
C HIS A 31 -10.62 -7.23 7.51
N MET A 32 -10.69 -6.40 6.46
CA MET A 32 -9.55 -5.89 5.73
C MET A 32 -9.43 -4.38 5.95
N ASN A 33 -8.23 -3.91 6.22
CA ASN A 33 -7.94 -2.47 6.29
C ASN A 33 -7.87 -1.88 4.88
N GLY A 34 -8.27 -0.62 4.72
CA GLY A 34 -8.11 0.13 3.49
C GLY A 34 -7.14 1.28 3.70
N ASP A 35 -6.01 1.25 2.98
CA ASP A 35 -4.98 2.28 3.03
C ASP A 35 -4.81 2.91 1.64
N GLY A 36 -4.61 4.23 1.60
CA GLY A 36 -4.53 4.98 0.33
C GLY A 36 -3.27 4.70 -0.51
N GLY A 37 -2.25 4.03 0.05
CA GLY A 37 -1.00 3.65 -0.60
C GLY A 37 -0.05 4.82 -0.94
N HIS A 38 -0.57 6.04 -1.03
CA HIS A 38 0.16 7.23 -1.41
C HIS A 38 0.02 8.33 -0.37
N THR A 39 1.03 9.19 -0.32
CA THR A 39 1.01 10.43 0.46
C THR A 39 0.20 11.48 -0.28
N PHE A 40 -0.78 12.07 0.40
CA PHE A 40 -1.64 13.11 -0.17
C PHE A 40 -1.35 14.46 0.46
N SER A 41 -2.04 15.49 -0.02
CA SER A 41 -1.94 16.83 0.56
C SER A 41 -3.32 17.46 0.64
N LEU A 42 -3.68 17.94 1.83
CA LEU A 42 -4.88 18.71 2.07
C LEU A 42 -4.53 20.19 2.03
N ILE A 43 -5.29 20.95 1.24
CA ILE A 43 -5.17 22.41 1.14
C ILE A 43 -6.41 23.01 1.79
N ASN A 44 -6.21 23.86 2.80
CA ASN A 44 -7.33 24.53 3.47
C ASN A 44 -7.70 25.86 2.78
N GLU A 45 -8.74 26.55 3.27
CA GLU A 45 -9.22 27.83 2.72
C GLU A 45 -8.16 28.95 2.76
N LYS A 46 -7.16 28.84 3.64
CA LYS A 46 -6.02 29.77 3.73
C LYS A 46 -4.88 29.38 2.78
N THR A 47 -5.11 28.41 1.88
CA THR A 47 -4.13 27.85 0.94
C THR A 47 -2.91 27.22 1.66
N ILE A 48 -3.08 26.80 2.91
CA ILE A 48 -2.03 26.12 3.67
C ILE A 48 -2.09 24.63 3.31
N ARG A 49 -0.93 24.08 2.88
CA ARG A 49 -0.77 22.67 2.53
C ARG A 49 -0.35 21.85 3.75
N SER A 50 -1.08 20.79 4.03
CA SER A 50 -0.71 19.77 5.01
C SER A 50 -0.55 18.42 4.31
N THR A 51 0.52 17.69 4.62
CA THR A 51 0.79 16.36 4.07
C THR A 51 0.12 15.32 4.96
N ILE A 52 -0.64 14.41 4.35
CA ILE A 52 -1.33 13.30 5.03
C ILE A 52 -0.95 11.95 4.42
#